data_AF-A0A2E4WMU0-F1
#
_entry.id   AF-A0A2E4WMU0-F1
#
_cell.length_a   1.000
_cell.length_b   1.000
_cell.length_c   1.000
_cell.angle_alpha   90.00
_cell.angle_beta   90.00
_cell.angle_gamma   90.00
#
_symmetry.space_group_name_H-M   'P 1'
#
loop_
_entity.id
_entity.type
_entity.pdbx_description
1 polymer ?
#
loop_
_entity_poly.entity_id
_entity_poly.type
_entity_poly.pdbx_seq_one_letter_code
_entity_poly.pdbx_strand_id
1 'polypeptide(L)'
;MGYFRELPNLFYKSFLTDKKSSLDYLEVKNLFRRVKLRDDLHNILTIFDKYQIPQGHRPEIVAEEFYGDQELDWVVCMTAGIINIRQDWPLSDRDLWYFCSDKYGEILNNVRHYETTEVKDTNKRLILPKGKVVDSTFTIPKPGEPTATLNPVVGISNYEYEVRLNDKKRSIYLLKPLYLPQFLNDMRDIMTYQQSSQYIDERNIQTENLSLTMP
;
A
#
# COMPACT_ATOMS: atom_id res chain seq x y z
N MET A 1 1.83 20.48 -0.81
CA MET A 1 3.19 20.28 -0.23
C MET A 1 3.79 18.96 -0.73
N GLY A 2 4.45 18.96 -1.90
CA GLY A 2 4.96 17.73 -2.52
C GLY A 2 6.17 17.08 -1.82
N TYR A 3 6.13 15.76 -1.65
CA TYR A 3 7.14 14.95 -0.92
C TYR A 3 8.60 15.25 -1.30
N PHE A 4 8.94 15.15 -2.60
CA PHE A 4 10.32 15.31 -3.06
C PHE A 4 10.87 16.73 -2.94
N ARG A 5 9.99 17.74 -2.79
CA ARG A 5 10.42 19.13 -2.56
C ARG A 5 10.91 19.33 -1.12
N GLU A 6 10.36 18.55 -0.20
CA GLU A 6 10.67 18.63 1.24
C GLU A 6 11.93 17.85 1.61
N LEU A 7 12.40 16.96 0.73
CA LEU A 7 13.67 16.28 0.93
C LEU A 7 14.83 17.29 0.93
N PRO A 8 15.70 17.22 1.95
CA PRO A 8 16.90 18.03 1.98
C PRO A 8 17.88 17.53 0.91
N ASN A 9 18.85 18.36 0.58
CA ASN A 9 19.89 18.01 -0.38
C ASN A 9 21.09 17.33 0.30
N LEU A 10 21.86 16.64 -0.51
CA LEU A 10 23.07 15.94 -0.16
C LEU A 10 24.10 16.27 -1.25
N PHE A 11 25.22 16.86 -0.86
CA PHE A 11 26.38 16.97 -1.74
C PHE A 11 27.10 15.62 -1.73
N TYR A 12 26.87 14.86 -2.79
CA TYR A 12 27.43 13.54 -2.98
C TYR A 12 28.61 13.60 -3.95
N LYS A 13 29.62 12.76 -3.73
CA LYS A 13 30.79 12.74 -4.60
C LYS A 13 30.41 12.40 -6.04
N SER A 14 30.99 13.11 -6.99
CA SER A 14 30.83 12.81 -8.42
C SER A 14 31.59 11.52 -8.81
N PHE A 15 30.85 10.55 -9.32
CA PHE A 15 31.40 9.33 -9.95
C PHE A 15 31.43 9.42 -11.48
N LEU A 16 31.11 10.59 -12.05
CA LEU A 16 31.10 10.81 -13.48
C LEU A 16 32.53 10.79 -14.05
N THR A 17 32.67 10.32 -15.29
CA THR A 17 33.95 10.27 -16.01
C THR A 17 34.50 11.66 -16.33
N ASP A 18 33.62 12.66 -16.50
CA ASP A 18 33.99 14.03 -16.88
C ASP A 18 34.37 14.92 -15.67
N LYS A 19 34.51 14.34 -14.47
CA LYS A 19 34.85 15.09 -13.27
C LYS A 19 36.23 15.73 -13.40
N LYS A 20 36.34 17.00 -13.03
CA LYS A 20 37.59 17.76 -13.12
C LYS A 20 38.54 17.49 -11.96
N SER A 21 38.02 17.03 -10.82
CA SER A 21 38.79 16.81 -9.60
C SER A 21 38.18 15.71 -8.72
N SER A 22 39.00 15.15 -7.81
CA SER A 22 38.54 14.27 -6.74
C SER A 22 37.68 14.99 -5.69
N LEU A 23 37.70 16.33 -5.67
CA LEU A 23 36.90 17.20 -4.80
C LEU A 23 35.58 17.64 -5.44
N ASP A 24 35.18 17.04 -6.56
CA ASP A 24 33.95 17.41 -7.27
C ASP A 24 32.72 16.75 -6.63
N TYR A 25 31.73 17.56 -6.27
CA TYR A 25 30.50 17.16 -5.60
C TYR A 25 29.28 17.54 -6.44
N LEU A 26 28.29 16.66 -6.46
CA LEU A 26 27.00 16.86 -7.10
C LEU A 26 25.94 17.07 -6.03
N GLU A 27 25.11 18.09 -6.22
CA GLU A 27 23.91 18.30 -5.41
C GLU A 27 22.83 17.30 -5.83
N VAL A 28 22.41 16.43 -4.90
CA VAL A 28 21.33 15.47 -5.12
C VAL A 28 20.33 15.54 -3.98
N LYS A 29 19.09 15.05 -4.19
CA LYS A 29 18.12 14.92 -3.10
C LYS A 29 18.47 13.75 -2.18
N ASN A 30 18.39 13.96 -0.87
CA ASN A 30 18.68 12.93 0.10
C ASN A 30 17.51 11.94 0.23
N LEU A 31 17.60 10.82 -0.48
CA LEU A 31 16.64 9.72 -0.40
C LEU A 31 16.90 8.76 0.77
N PHE A 32 18.01 8.92 1.51
CA PHE A 32 18.31 8.10 2.68
C PHE A 32 17.51 8.53 3.90
N ARG A 33 16.97 9.76 3.89
CA ARG A 33 15.99 10.20 4.88
C ARG A 33 14.60 9.74 4.46
N ARG A 34 13.96 8.98 5.34
CA ARG A 34 12.63 8.43 5.14
C ARG A 34 11.68 9.07 6.14
N VAL A 35 10.54 9.57 5.66
CA VAL A 35 9.44 9.96 6.54
C VAL A 35 8.84 8.70 7.16
N LYS A 36 8.69 8.71 8.47
CA LYS A 36 8.04 7.65 9.24
C LYS A 36 6.95 8.30 10.09
N LEU A 37 5.75 7.71 10.08
CA LEU A 37 4.76 8.01 11.11
C LEU A 37 5.35 7.68 12.48
N ARG A 38 5.15 8.57 13.44
CA ARG A 38 5.58 8.32 14.83
C ARG A 38 4.98 7.00 15.31
N ASP A 39 5.81 6.14 15.90
CA ASP A 39 5.39 4.80 16.32
C ASP A 39 4.20 4.85 17.30
N ASP A 40 4.14 5.88 18.14
CA ASP A 40 3.05 6.12 19.09
C ASP A 40 1.69 6.36 18.41
N LEU A 41 1.69 6.94 17.21
CA LEU A 41 0.47 7.26 16.46
C LEU A 41 -0.08 6.01 15.73
N HIS A 42 0.79 5.09 15.33
CA HIS A 42 0.39 3.95 14.52
C HIS A 42 -0.57 2.99 15.25
N ASN A 43 -0.44 2.89 16.59
CA ASN A 43 -1.28 2.01 17.41
C ASN A 43 -2.63 2.61 17.82
N ILE A 44 -2.87 3.88 17.48
CA ILE A 44 -4.07 4.58 17.90
C ILE A 44 -5.10 4.49 16.77
N LEU A 45 -5.96 3.47 16.79
CA LEU A 45 -7.06 3.29 15.82
C LEU A 45 -7.95 4.53 15.68
N THR A 46 -7.98 5.43 16.66
CA THR A 46 -8.82 6.63 16.65
C THR A 46 -8.30 7.75 15.76
N ILE A 47 -7.04 7.73 15.32
CA ILE A 47 -6.49 8.78 14.45
C ILE A 47 -6.73 8.52 12.97
N PHE A 48 -7.13 7.31 12.60
CA PHE A 48 -7.37 6.91 11.22
C PHE A 48 -8.87 6.80 10.93
N ASP A 49 -9.26 7.19 9.73
CA ASP A 49 -10.57 6.91 9.17
C ASP A 49 -10.47 5.81 8.11
N LYS A 50 -11.45 4.92 8.12
CA LYS A 50 -11.58 3.89 7.09
C LYS A 50 -12.15 4.54 5.84
N TYR A 51 -11.39 4.47 4.75
CA TYR A 51 -11.76 5.00 3.44
C TYR A 51 -11.87 3.88 2.42
N GLN A 52 -12.87 3.96 1.54
CA GLN A 52 -13.03 3.03 0.43
C GLN A 52 -12.75 3.76 -0.87
N ILE A 53 -11.66 3.38 -1.53
CA ILE A 53 -11.23 4.00 -2.79
C ILE A 53 -12.30 3.76 -3.86
N PRO A 54 -12.86 4.82 -4.48
CA PRO A 54 -13.77 4.66 -5.59
C PRO A 54 -13.07 4.08 -6.82
N GLN A 55 -13.86 3.46 -7.70
CA GLN A 55 -13.38 2.88 -8.96
C GLN A 55 -12.57 3.90 -9.78
N GLY A 56 -11.34 3.54 -10.15
CA GLY A 56 -10.48 4.36 -11.01
C GLY A 56 -9.82 5.57 -10.35
N HIS A 57 -10.00 5.78 -9.04
CA HIS A 57 -9.33 6.87 -8.34
C HIS A 57 -7.85 6.52 -8.14
N ARG A 58 -6.99 7.49 -8.44
CA ARG A 58 -5.55 7.43 -8.21
C ARG A 58 -5.23 8.11 -6.87
N PRO A 59 -4.06 7.85 -6.26
CA PRO A 59 -3.70 8.43 -4.96
C PRO A 59 -3.84 9.95 -4.89
N GLU A 60 -3.49 10.66 -5.97
CA GLU A 60 -3.62 12.12 -6.04
C GLU A 60 -5.07 12.61 -6.00
N ILE A 61 -5.99 11.85 -6.61
CA ILE A 61 -7.43 12.18 -6.60
C ILE A 61 -7.99 11.94 -5.19
N VAL A 62 -7.60 10.83 -4.55
CA VAL A 62 -8.00 10.54 -3.17
C VAL A 62 -7.48 11.61 -2.20
N ALA A 63 -6.25 12.09 -2.40
CA ALA A 63 -5.69 13.16 -1.58
C ALA A 63 -6.43 14.49 -1.78
N GLU A 64 -6.80 14.83 -3.01
CA GLU A 64 -7.63 16.02 -3.29
C GLU A 64 -9.00 15.92 -2.62
N GLU A 65 -9.67 14.79 -2.74
CA GLU A 65 -11.02 14.61 -2.18
C GLU A 65 -11.02 14.62 -0.66
N PHE A 66 -10.00 14.04 -0.03
CA PHE A 66 -9.96 13.83 1.41
C PHE A 66 -9.24 14.95 2.18
N TYR A 67 -8.17 15.53 1.60
CA TYR A 67 -7.36 16.57 2.23
C TYR A 67 -7.45 17.94 1.53
N GLY A 68 -7.98 18.02 0.31
CA GLY A 68 -8.04 19.26 -0.47
C GLY A 68 -6.72 19.68 -1.13
N ASP A 69 -5.74 18.77 -1.21
CA ASP A 69 -4.46 19.01 -1.90
C ASP A 69 -3.96 17.71 -2.58
N GLN A 70 -3.96 17.70 -3.91
CA GLN A 70 -3.38 16.64 -4.75
C GLN A 70 -1.91 16.32 -4.41
N GLU A 71 -1.12 17.29 -3.93
CA GLU A 71 0.29 17.08 -3.59
C GLU A 71 0.49 16.24 -2.30
N LEU A 72 -0.60 15.86 -1.61
CA LEU A 72 -0.58 15.01 -0.42
C LEU A 72 -0.83 13.53 -0.71
N ASP A 73 -0.72 13.12 -1.98
CA ASP A 73 -0.79 11.73 -2.45
C ASP A 73 0.14 10.77 -1.67
N TRP A 74 1.33 11.24 -1.31
CA TRP A 74 2.30 10.48 -0.52
C TRP A 74 1.83 10.24 0.92
N VAL A 75 1.05 11.16 1.50
CA VAL A 75 0.46 10.99 2.84
C VAL A 75 -0.56 9.86 2.81
N VAL A 76 -1.40 9.81 1.76
CA VAL A 76 -2.34 8.72 1.50
C VAL A 76 -1.59 7.38 1.43
N CYS A 77 -0.54 7.31 0.61
CA CYS A 77 0.23 6.07 0.44
C CYS A 77 0.90 5.62 1.75
N MET A 78 1.49 6.56 2.49
CA MET A 78 2.21 6.27 3.74
C MET A 78 1.28 5.81 4.86
N THR A 79 0.15 6.49 5.03
CA THR A 79 -0.84 6.19 6.08
C THR A 79 -1.57 4.88 5.80
N ALA A 80 -1.85 4.58 4.53
CA ALA A 80 -2.42 3.32 4.10
C ALA A 80 -1.42 2.15 4.14
N GLY A 81 -0.14 2.39 4.39
CA GLY A 81 0.90 1.35 4.42
C GLY A 81 1.26 0.79 3.03
N ILE A 82 1.01 1.55 1.97
CA ILE A 82 1.24 1.15 0.58
C ILE A 82 2.71 1.40 0.26
N ILE A 83 3.43 0.32 -0.06
CA ILE A 83 4.86 0.40 -0.41
C ILE A 83 5.01 0.49 -1.92
N ASN A 84 4.27 -0.33 -2.66
CA ASN A 84 4.32 -0.35 -4.12
C ASN A 84 2.97 0.03 -4.70
N ILE A 85 2.85 1.30 -5.12
CA ILE A 85 1.61 1.83 -5.71
C ILE A 85 1.14 0.99 -6.90
N ARG A 86 2.04 0.39 -7.70
CA ARG A 86 1.62 -0.39 -8.87
C ARG A 86 0.99 -1.74 -8.51
N GLN A 87 1.34 -2.30 -7.36
CA GLN A 87 0.89 -3.63 -6.93
C GLN A 87 -0.19 -3.54 -5.84
N ASP A 88 -0.05 -2.61 -4.92
CA ASP A 88 -0.88 -2.50 -3.72
C ASP A 88 -2.12 -1.63 -3.97
N TRP A 89 -2.09 -0.72 -4.94
CA TRP A 89 -3.24 0.11 -5.29
C TRP A 89 -4.30 -0.68 -6.07
N PRO A 90 -5.60 -0.47 -5.81
CA PRO A 90 -6.65 -1.15 -6.55
C PRO A 90 -6.63 -0.74 -8.03
N LEU A 91 -6.70 -1.74 -8.91
CA LEU A 91 -6.82 -1.55 -10.35
C LEU A 91 -8.27 -1.21 -10.72
N SER A 92 -8.44 -0.50 -11.85
CA SER A 92 -9.74 -0.34 -12.48
C SER A 92 -10.23 -1.68 -13.04
N ASP A 93 -11.54 -1.86 -13.21
CA ASP A 93 -12.09 -3.13 -13.72
C ASP A 93 -11.51 -3.52 -15.10
N ARG A 94 -11.25 -2.52 -15.96
CA ARG A 94 -10.61 -2.72 -17.27
C ARG A 94 -9.18 -3.19 -17.12
N ASP A 95 -8.38 -2.51 -16.29
CA ASP A 95 -6.96 -2.85 -16.13
C ASP A 95 -6.79 -4.17 -15.38
N LEU A 96 -7.70 -4.48 -14.46
CA LEU A 96 -7.79 -5.78 -13.81
C LEU A 96 -8.08 -6.89 -14.81
N TRP A 97 -8.99 -6.67 -15.77
CA TRP A 97 -9.25 -7.65 -16.83
C TRP A 97 -8.01 -7.92 -17.68
N TYR A 98 -7.29 -6.86 -18.11
CA TYR A 98 -6.03 -7.02 -18.85
C TYR A 98 -4.97 -7.75 -18.03
N PHE A 99 -4.80 -7.39 -16.75
CA PHE A 99 -3.89 -8.07 -15.83
C PHE A 99 -4.22 -9.56 -15.69
N CYS A 100 -5.51 -9.89 -15.53
CA CYS A 100 -5.92 -11.28 -15.40
C CYS A 100 -5.78 -12.04 -16.74
N SER A 101 -6.08 -11.40 -17.87
CA SER A 101 -5.91 -12.00 -19.19
C SER A 101 -4.45 -12.27 -19.51
N ASP A 102 -3.54 -11.37 -19.13
CA ASP A 102 -2.09 -11.55 -19.31
C ASP A 102 -1.55 -12.66 -18.40
N LYS A 103 -2.01 -12.69 -17.14
CA LYS A 103 -1.57 -13.67 -16.13
C LYS A 103 -2.11 -15.08 -16.35
N TYR A 104 -3.37 -15.21 -16.78
CA TYR A 104 -4.09 -16.49 -16.85
C TYR A 104 -4.39 -16.95 -18.27
N GLY A 105 -4.43 -16.07 -19.27
CA GLY A 105 -4.77 -16.44 -20.64
C GLY A 105 -6.10 -17.20 -20.73
N GLU A 106 -6.09 -18.37 -21.38
CA GLU A 106 -7.28 -19.19 -21.61
C GLU A 106 -7.89 -19.80 -20.34
N ILE A 107 -7.13 -19.92 -19.24
CA ILE A 107 -7.61 -20.50 -17.97
C ILE A 107 -8.29 -19.47 -17.06
N LEU A 108 -8.56 -18.26 -17.54
CA LEU A 108 -9.17 -17.17 -16.78
C LEU A 108 -10.50 -17.56 -16.09
N ASN A 109 -11.34 -18.31 -16.81
CA ASN A 109 -12.64 -18.75 -16.33
C ASN A 109 -12.62 -20.10 -15.61
N ASN A 110 -11.45 -20.75 -15.53
CA ASN A 110 -11.33 -22.03 -14.84
C ASN A 110 -11.47 -21.84 -13.33
N VAL A 111 -12.07 -22.84 -12.69
CA VAL A 111 -12.21 -22.88 -11.23
C VAL A 111 -10.82 -23.00 -10.60
N ARG A 112 -10.47 -22.03 -9.76
CA ARG A 112 -9.22 -22.00 -8.98
C ARG A 112 -9.34 -22.85 -7.72
N HIS A 113 -10.40 -22.63 -6.98
CA HIS A 113 -10.69 -23.32 -5.73
C HIS A 113 -12.20 -23.27 -5.47
N TYR A 114 -12.65 -24.08 -4.52
CA TYR A 114 -14.04 -24.14 -4.13
C TYR A 114 -14.23 -23.57 -2.73
N GLU A 115 -15.32 -22.84 -2.52
CA GLU A 115 -15.69 -22.26 -1.23
C GLU A 115 -17.05 -22.75 -0.76
N THR A 116 -17.20 -22.89 0.56
CA THR A 116 -18.47 -23.24 1.20
C THR A 116 -19.51 -22.13 1.06
N THR A 117 -20.76 -22.52 0.84
CA THR A 117 -21.92 -21.64 0.96
C THR A 117 -22.49 -21.68 2.38
N GLU A 118 -23.20 -20.62 2.78
CA GLU A 118 -23.80 -20.55 4.11
C GLU A 118 -24.96 -21.55 4.21
N VAL A 119 -24.89 -22.45 5.21
CA VAL A 119 -25.98 -23.40 5.50
C VAL A 119 -26.51 -23.13 6.90
N LYS A 120 -27.82 -22.93 6.99
CA LYS A 120 -28.56 -22.73 8.24
C LYS A 120 -29.58 -23.84 8.43
N ASP A 121 -29.86 -24.13 9.70
CA ASP A 121 -30.97 -25.01 10.08
C ASP A 121 -32.33 -24.29 9.96
N THR A 122 -33.42 -25.06 10.08
CA THR A 122 -34.81 -24.56 10.15
C THR A 122 -35.00 -23.51 11.25
N ASN A 123 -34.23 -23.64 12.35
CA ASN A 123 -34.20 -22.68 13.47
C ASN A 123 -33.24 -21.50 13.25
N LYS A 124 -32.78 -21.24 12.01
CA LYS A 124 -31.81 -20.20 11.62
C LYS A 124 -30.45 -20.27 12.33
N ARG A 125 -30.10 -21.40 12.93
CA ARG A 125 -28.78 -21.64 13.52
C ARG A 125 -27.76 -21.87 12.40
N LEU A 126 -26.60 -21.23 12.49
CA LEU A 126 -25.51 -21.40 11.53
C LEU A 126 -24.88 -22.79 11.71
N ILE A 127 -24.90 -23.61 10.65
CA ILE A 127 -24.29 -24.94 10.65
C ILE A 127 -22.94 -24.90 9.93
N LEU A 128 -22.88 -24.22 8.78
CA LEU A 128 -21.66 -24.06 8.00
C LEU A 128 -21.48 -22.58 7.63
N PRO A 129 -20.36 -21.94 8.06
CA PRO A 129 -20.04 -20.59 7.61
C PRO A 129 -19.64 -20.57 6.13
N LYS A 130 -19.98 -19.48 5.44
CA LYS A 130 -19.55 -19.21 4.06
C LYS A 130 -18.05 -18.92 3.98
N GLY A 131 -17.42 -19.28 2.86
CA GLY A 131 -16.09 -18.81 2.48
C GLY A 131 -14.92 -19.63 3.04
N LYS A 132 -15.16 -20.87 3.47
CA LYS A 132 -14.08 -21.83 3.78
C LYS A 132 -13.68 -22.53 2.49
N VAL A 133 -12.38 -22.61 2.23
CA VAL A 133 -11.84 -23.33 1.07
C VAL A 133 -11.96 -24.83 1.34
N VAL A 134 -12.62 -25.54 0.44
CA VAL A 134 -12.89 -26.98 0.53
C VAL A 134 -12.70 -27.65 -0.82
N ASP A 135 -12.70 -28.98 -0.83
CA ASP A 135 -12.70 -29.76 -2.08
C ASP A 135 -14.08 -29.72 -2.75
N SER A 136 -14.12 -29.98 -4.06
CA SER A 136 -15.37 -30.02 -4.83
C SER A 136 -16.36 -31.10 -4.36
N THR A 137 -15.85 -32.16 -3.74
CA THR A 137 -16.62 -33.30 -3.23
C THR A 137 -17.07 -33.11 -1.79
N PHE A 138 -16.83 -31.95 -1.18
CA PHE A 138 -17.22 -31.67 0.19
C PHE A 138 -18.75 -31.71 0.35
N THR A 139 -19.23 -32.53 1.29
CA THR A 139 -20.65 -32.69 1.58
C THR A 139 -20.89 -32.63 3.08
N ILE A 140 -22.09 -32.19 3.45
CA ILE A 140 -22.59 -32.19 4.82
C ILE A 140 -23.95 -32.90 4.87
N PRO A 141 -24.34 -33.49 6.01
CA PRO A 141 -25.71 -33.97 6.19
C PRO A 141 -26.69 -32.79 6.12
N LYS A 142 -27.82 -33.00 5.43
CA LYS A 142 -28.85 -31.97 5.26
C LYS A 142 -29.48 -31.65 6.63
N PRO A 143 -29.51 -30.37 7.05
CA PRO A 143 -30.19 -29.98 8.28
C PRO A 143 -31.67 -30.37 8.23
N GLY A 144 -32.14 -31.13 9.22
CA GLY A 144 -33.53 -31.62 9.30
C GLY A 144 -33.80 -32.97 8.63
N GLU A 145 -32.90 -33.49 7.80
CA GLU A 145 -33.04 -34.80 7.12
C GLU A 145 -31.72 -35.60 7.20
N PRO A 146 -31.53 -36.48 8.21
CA PRO A 146 -30.27 -37.18 8.45
C PRO A 146 -29.83 -38.13 7.31
N THR A 147 -30.75 -38.49 6.42
CA THR A 147 -30.52 -39.43 5.31
C THR A 147 -30.08 -38.77 4.01
N ALA A 148 -30.15 -37.43 3.91
CA ALA A 148 -29.77 -36.68 2.71
C ALA A 148 -28.45 -35.95 2.92
N THR A 149 -27.60 -35.93 1.89
CA THR A 149 -26.37 -35.11 1.85
C THR A 149 -26.60 -33.86 1.00
N LEU A 150 -26.01 -32.76 1.43
CA LEU A 150 -25.96 -31.50 0.71
C LEU A 150 -24.52 -31.25 0.28
N ASN A 151 -24.33 -30.75 -0.94
CA ASN A 151 -23.05 -30.21 -1.42
C ASN A 151 -23.15 -28.67 -1.48
N PRO A 152 -22.88 -27.96 -0.36
CA PRO A 152 -22.95 -26.51 -0.29
C PRO A 152 -21.63 -25.88 -0.74
N VAL A 153 -21.24 -26.11 -1.99
CA VAL A 153 -19.93 -25.68 -2.51
C VAL A 153 -20.10 -24.89 -3.79
N VAL A 154 -19.36 -23.79 -3.93
CA VAL A 154 -19.31 -22.95 -5.13
C VAL A 154 -17.88 -22.85 -5.62
N GLY A 155 -17.66 -23.13 -6.90
CA GLY A 155 -16.37 -22.94 -7.56
C GLY A 155 -16.12 -21.47 -7.85
N ILE A 156 -14.92 -20.99 -7.55
CA ILE A 156 -14.51 -19.61 -7.81
C ILE A 156 -13.50 -19.60 -8.94
N SER A 157 -13.77 -18.80 -9.96
CA SER A 157 -12.88 -18.67 -11.11
C SER A 157 -11.61 -17.90 -10.75
N ASN A 158 -10.56 -18.04 -11.57
CA ASN A 158 -9.34 -17.23 -11.42
C ASN A 158 -9.65 -15.73 -11.47
N TYR A 159 -10.54 -15.30 -12.36
CA TYR A 159 -10.97 -13.91 -12.45
C TYR A 159 -11.66 -13.42 -11.18
N GLU A 160 -12.65 -14.17 -10.67
CA GLU A 160 -13.36 -13.78 -9.43
C GLU A 160 -12.42 -13.69 -8.23
N TYR A 161 -11.42 -14.58 -8.15
CA TYR A 161 -10.42 -14.53 -7.10
C TYR A 161 -9.62 -13.21 -7.14
N GLU A 162 -9.16 -12.79 -8.32
CA GLU A 162 -8.41 -11.54 -8.48
C GLU A 162 -9.29 -10.29 -8.23
N VAL A 163 -10.56 -10.31 -8.64
CA VAL A 163 -11.53 -9.25 -8.31
C VAL A 163 -11.65 -9.09 -6.79
N ARG A 164 -11.81 -10.18 -6.04
CA ARG A 164 -11.89 -10.14 -4.58
C ARG A 164 -10.60 -9.64 -3.93
N LEU A 165 -9.44 -9.99 -4.48
CA LEU A 165 -8.16 -9.45 -4.00
C LEU A 165 -8.07 -7.94 -4.26
N ASN A 166 -8.51 -7.49 -5.43
CA ASN A 166 -8.53 -6.09 -5.79
C ASN A 166 -9.50 -5.27 -4.91
N ASP A 167 -10.68 -5.80 -4.62
CA ASP A 167 -11.67 -5.16 -3.75
C ASP A 167 -11.15 -5.04 -2.30
N LYS A 168 -10.38 -6.01 -1.81
CA LYS A 168 -9.74 -5.89 -0.49
C LYS A 168 -8.76 -4.71 -0.42
N LYS A 169 -8.04 -4.42 -1.52
CA LYS A 169 -7.12 -3.28 -1.61
C LYS A 169 -7.84 -1.93 -1.62
N ARG A 170 -9.14 -1.88 -1.94
CA ARG A 170 -9.92 -0.64 -1.94
C ARG A 170 -10.15 -0.09 -0.53
N SER A 171 -10.14 -0.94 0.50
CA SER A 171 -10.32 -0.51 1.88
C SER A 171 -8.99 -0.10 2.50
N ILE A 172 -8.76 1.19 2.63
CA ILE A 172 -7.53 1.76 3.22
C ILE A 172 -7.84 2.55 4.50
N TYR A 173 -6.81 2.80 5.29
CA TYR A 173 -6.88 3.67 6.48
C TYR A 173 -6.15 4.97 6.18
N LEU A 174 -6.86 6.10 6.28
CA LEU A 174 -6.32 7.44 6.04
C LEU A 174 -6.19 8.19 7.36
N LEU A 175 -5.15 9.02 7.50
CA LEU A 175 -4.99 9.88 8.67
C LEU A 175 -6.09 10.94 8.70
N LYS A 176 -6.78 11.12 9.82
CA LYS A 176 -7.81 12.18 9.91
C LYS A 176 -7.23 13.56 9.57
N PRO A 177 -7.96 14.41 8.81
CA PRO A 177 -7.49 15.74 8.44
C PRO A 177 -7.10 16.60 9.65
N LEU A 178 -7.70 16.37 10.82
CA LEU A 178 -7.36 17.06 12.08
C LEU A 178 -5.88 16.86 12.49
N TYR A 179 -5.29 15.70 12.21
CA TYR A 179 -3.90 15.38 12.59
C TYR A 179 -2.90 15.68 11.46
N LEU A 180 -3.38 16.03 10.26
CA LEU A 180 -2.53 16.34 9.12
C LEU A 180 -1.53 17.46 9.42
N PRO A 181 -1.89 18.61 10.04
CA PRO A 181 -0.93 19.67 10.31
C PRO A 181 0.21 19.22 11.23
N GLN A 182 -0.09 18.44 12.28
CA GLN A 182 0.92 17.90 13.18
C GLN A 182 1.87 16.96 12.43
N PHE A 183 1.31 16.09 11.59
CA PHE A 183 2.09 15.16 10.77
C PHE A 183 3.04 15.89 9.80
N LEU A 184 2.57 16.96 9.16
CA LEU A 184 3.40 17.76 8.24
C LEU A 184 4.53 18.50 8.98
N ASN A 185 4.29 18.97 10.20
CA ASN A 185 5.33 19.60 11.02
C ASN A 185 6.37 18.59 11.48
N ASP A 186 5.94 17.44 12.03
CA ASP A 186 6.83 16.34 12.40
C ASP A 186 7.70 15.92 11.20
N MET A 187 7.12 15.89 10.00
CA MET A 187 7.84 15.56 8.78
C MET A 187 8.91 16.61 8.44
N ARG A 188 8.59 17.91 8.52
CA ARG A 188 9.58 18.98 8.31
C ARG A 188 10.74 18.86 9.27
N ASP A 189 10.47 18.58 10.54
CA ASP A 189 11.50 18.40 11.56
C ASP A 189 12.42 17.21 11.21
N ILE A 190 11.84 16.08 10.79
CA ILE A 190 12.60 14.91 10.30
C ILE A 190 13.43 15.23 9.06
N MET A 191 13.01 16.18 8.23
CA MET A 191 13.73 16.59 7.01
C MET A 191 14.79 17.66 7.25
N THR A 192 14.82 18.31 8.41
CA THR A 192 15.90 19.24 8.78
C THR A 192 17.13 18.51 9.30
N TYR A 193 18.31 18.89 8.83
CA TYR A 193 19.56 18.31 9.32
C TYR A 193 19.93 18.84 10.70
N GLN A 194 20.47 17.95 11.52
CA GLN A 194 21.08 18.31 12.80
C GLN A 194 22.58 18.55 12.60
N GLN A 195 23.18 19.34 13.49
CA GLN A 195 24.62 19.63 13.45
C GLN A 195 25.45 18.35 13.52
N SER A 196 26.37 18.20 12.59
CA SER A 196 27.32 17.09 12.48
C SER A 196 28.58 17.54 11.74
N SER A 197 29.61 16.70 11.66
CA SER A 197 30.84 17.00 10.90
C SER A 197 30.59 17.27 9.41
N GLN A 198 29.49 16.76 8.88
CA GLN A 198 29.08 16.83 7.49
C GLN A 198 28.03 17.94 7.24
N TYR A 199 27.63 18.66 8.29
CA TYR A 199 26.60 19.69 8.23
C TYR A 199 27.11 20.97 7.56
N ILE A 200 26.36 21.45 6.57
CA ILE A 200 26.59 22.78 5.96
C ILE A 200 25.48 23.73 6.45
N ASP A 201 24.23 23.35 6.20
CA ASP A 201 23.05 24.09 6.65
C ASP A 201 21.86 23.13 6.91
N GLU A 202 20.72 23.68 7.34
CA GLU A 202 19.55 22.89 7.74
C GLU A 202 18.98 22.03 6.60
N ARG A 203 19.28 22.36 5.33
CA ARG A 203 18.82 21.64 4.14
C ARG A 203 19.92 20.95 3.38
N ASN A 204 21.19 21.14 3.71
CA ASN A 204 22.33 20.65 2.96
C ASN A 204 23.38 20.01 3.89
N ILE A 205 23.78 18.78 3.56
CA ILE A 205 24.98 18.14 4.12
C ILE A 205 25.92 17.72 3.00
N GLN A 206 27.21 17.56 3.32
CA GLN A 206 28.23 17.09 2.40
C GLN A 206 28.84 15.78 2.88
N THR A 207 28.82 14.77 2.03
CA THR A 207 29.43 13.47 2.37
C THR A 207 30.95 13.57 2.44
N GLU A 208 31.55 12.81 3.34
CA GLU A 208 33.00 12.68 3.42
C GLU A 208 33.62 12.16 2.12
N ASN A 209 34.81 12.67 1.80
CA ASN A 209 35.54 12.25 0.62
C ASN A 209 36.36 10.98 0.90
N LEU A 210 35.73 9.82 0.71
CA LEU A 210 36.37 8.51 0.94
C LEU A 210 37.63 8.24 0.09
N SER A 211 37.88 8.99 -0.99
CA SER A 211 39.14 8.83 -1.75
C SER A 211 40.34 9.58 -1.18
N LEU A 212 40.13 10.53 -0.28
CA LEU A 212 41.21 11.27 0.37
C LEU A 212 41.45 10.80 1.81
N THR A 213 40.48 10.11 2.41
CA THR A 213 40.51 9.68 3.80
C THR A 213 40.88 8.20 3.99
N MET A 214 40.90 7.38 2.94
CA MET A 214 41.42 6.01 3.03
C MET A 214 42.97 6.02 2.93
N PRO A 215 43.69 5.37 3.87
CA PRO A 215 45.15 5.32 3.90
C PRO A 215 45.75 4.52 2.73
#